data_AF-A0A7C3G1E0-F1
#
_entry.id   AF-A0A7C3G1E0-F1
#
_cell.length_a   1.000
_cell.length_b   1.000
_cell.length_c   1.000
_cell.angle_alpha   90.00
_cell.angle_beta   90.00
_cell.angle_gamma   90.00
#
_symmetry.space_group_name_H-M   'P 1'
#
loop_
_entity.id
_entity.type
_entity.pdbx_description
1 polymer ?
#
loop_
_entity_poly.entity_id
_entity_poly.type
_entity_poly.pdbx_seq_one_letter_code
_entity_poly.pdbx_strand_id
1 'polypeptide(L)' 'MILIGDRYLYYLLSRQDPDFQELFKVTADFAEDMPRNGDSALLYARLIGALAHKEDLRHFDRSAVARVIEHSARMVSDAE' A
#
# COMPACT_ATOMS: atom_id res chain seq x y z
N MET A 1 -3.41 -9.12 -18.27
CA MET A 1 -4.14 -9.67 -17.12
C MET A 1 -3.31 -9.36 -15.87
N ILE A 2 -3.92 -8.90 -14.78
CA ILE A 2 -3.21 -8.55 -13.53
C ILE A 2 -3.73 -9.50 -12.46
N LEU A 3 -2.82 -10.20 -11.77
CA LEU A 3 -3.15 -11.02 -10.61
C LEU A 3 -2.77 -10.26 -9.35
N ILE A 4 -3.69 -10.21 -8.39
CA ILE A 4 -3.48 -9.60 -7.07
C ILE A 4 -3.74 -10.70 -6.04
N GLY A 5 -2.77 -10.95 -5.17
CA GLY A 5 -2.86 -12.01 -4.17
C GLY A 5 -1.60 -12.08 -3.33
N ASP A 6 -1.65 -12.85 -2.25
CA ASP A 6 -0.50 -13.04 -1.38
C ASP A 6 0.58 -13.90 -2.04
N ARG A 7 1.78 -13.87 -1.44
CA ARG A 7 2.95 -14.59 -1.93
C ARG A 7 2.76 -16.11 -1.89
N TYR A 8 1.96 -16.64 -0.98
CA TYR A 8 1.69 -18.07 -0.88
C TYR A 8 0.83 -18.55 -2.07
N LEU A 9 -0.20 -17.80 -2.42
CA LEU A 9 -1.06 -18.06 -3.57
C LEU A 9 -0.26 -18.03 -4.88
N TYR A 10 0.66 -17.08 -5.03
CA TYR A 10 1.57 -17.04 -6.18
C TYR A 10 2.39 -18.34 -6.32
N TYR A 11 3.01 -18.80 -5.22
CA TYR A 11 3.82 -20.02 -5.25
C TYR A 11 2.99 -21.30 -5.43
N LEU A 12 1.75 -21.32 -4.94
CA LEU A 12 0.83 -22.44 -5.16
C LEU A 12 0.48 -22.57 -6.65
N LEU A 13 0.06 -21.47 -7.27
CA LEU A 13 -0.32 -21.43 -8.69
C LEU A 13 0.87 -21.76 -9.59
N SER A 14 2.04 -21.18 -9.30
CA SER A 14 3.27 -21.46 -10.04
C SER A 14 3.72 -22.92 -9.98
N ARG A 15 3.29 -23.70 -8.97
CA ARG A 15 3.60 -25.14 -8.89
C ARG A 15 2.55 -26.01 -9.56
N GLN A 16 1.29 -25.58 -9.59
CA GLN A 16 0.18 -26.36 -10.14
C GLN A 16 0.02 -26.17 -11.65
N ASP A 17 0.43 -25.02 -12.18
CA ASP A 17 0.29 -24.69 -13.60
C ASP A 17 1.65 -24.26 -14.19
N PRO A 18 2.28 -25.08 -15.05
CA PRO A 18 3.54 -24.76 -15.71
C PRO A 18 3.46 -23.50 -16.61
N ASP A 19 2.30 -23.23 -17.19
CA ASP A 19 2.09 -22.11 -18.12
C ASP A 19 1.92 -20.78 -17.35
N PHE A 20 1.64 -20.84 -16.05
CA PHE A 20 1.45 -19.67 -15.19
C PHE A 20 2.67 -18.74 -15.18
N GLN A 21 3.89 -19.28 -15.16
CA GLN A 21 5.10 -18.47 -15.21
C GLN A 21 5.29 -17.78 -16.58
N GLU A 22 4.78 -18.34 -17.66
CA GLU A 22 4.83 -17.70 -18.97
C GLU A 22 3.84 -16.54 -19.09
N LEU A 23 2.69 -16.64 -18.43
CA LEU A 23 1.65 -15.63 -18.43
C LEU A 23 1.92 -14.47 -17.45
N PHE A 24 2.63 -14.73 -16.35
CA PHE A 24 2.89 -13.76 -15.26
C PHE A 24 4.39 -13.58 -14.98
N LYS A 25 5.14 -13.13 -15.99
CA LYS A 25 6.61 -12.96 -15.93
C LYS A 25 7.10 -11.81 -15.05
N VAL A 26 6.25 -10.80 -14.80
CA VAL A 26 6.61 -9.61 -14.03
C VAL A 26 5.98 -9.71 -12.65
N THR A 27 6.82 -9.86 -11.63
CA THR A 27 6.41 -9.74 -10.23
C THR A 27 6.61 -8.29 -9.79
N ALA A 28 5.57 -7.69 -9.22
CA ALA A 28 5.65 -6.39 -8.57
C ALA A 28 5.33 -6.61 -7.10
N ASP A 29 6.33 -6.47 -6.24
CA ASP A 29 6.16 -6.59 -4.79
C ASP A 29 5.76 -5.23 -4.22
N PHE A 30 4.78 -5.22 -3.33
CA PHE A 30 4.42 -4.02 -2.59
C PHE A 30 5.17 -4.06 -1.27
N ALA A 31 6.00 -3.06 -1.02
CA ALA A 31 6.66 -2.93 0.28
C ALA A 31 5.59 -2.82 1.39
N GLU A 32 5.73 -3.64 2.42
CA GLU A 32 4.83 -3.61 3.59
C GLU A 32 5.07 -2.34 4.44
N ASP A 33 6.27 -1.76 4.35
CA ASP A 33 6.69 -0.56 5.05
C ASP A 33 7.24 0.52 4.10
N MET A 34 7.25 1.76 4.60
CA MET A 34 7.86 2.91 3.91
C MET A 34 8.78 3.65 4.89
N PRO A 35 10.02 4.01 4.49
CA PRO A 35 10.93 4.73 5.36
C PRO A 35 10.32 6.03 5.87
N ARG A 36 10.26 6.23 7.18
CA ARG A 36 9.68 7.43 7.80
C ARG A 36 10.62 8.62 7.62
N ASN A 37 10.38 9.42 6.59
CA ASN A 37 11.13 10.64 6.26
C ASN A 37 10.18 11.75 5.74
N GLY A 38 10.73 12.94 5.43
CA GLY A 38 9.92 14.06 4.96
C GLY A 38 9.18 13.79 3.64
N ASP A 39 9.81 13.07 2.72
CA ASP A 39 9.27 12.80 1.39
C ASP A 39 8.12 11.78 1.42
N SER A 40 8.28 10.70 2.18
CA SER A 40 7.20 9.72 2.44
C SER A 40 6.00 10.35 3.14
N ALA A 41 6.25 11.20 4.14
CA ALA A 41 5.18 11.94 4.81
C ALA A 41 4.42 12.86 3.84
N LEU A 42 5.13 13.53 2.93
CA LEU A 42 4.51 14.38 1.92
C LEU A 42 3.72 13.56 0.89
N LEU A 43 4.26 12.43 0.44
CA LEU A 43 3.56 11.52 -0.47
C LEU A 43 2.28 10.99 0.17
N TYR A 44 2.34 10.61 1.45
CA TYR A 44 1.19 10.10 2.18
C TYR A 44 0.13 11.20 2.42
N ALA A 45 0.55 12.42 2.73
CA ALA A 45 -0.35 13.58 2.82
C ALA A 45 -1.08 13.84 1.49
N ARG A 46 -0.40 13.69 0.34
CA ARG A 46 -1.02 13.80 -0.98
C ARG A 46 -2.05 12.70 -1.22
N LEU A 47 -1.74 11.46 -0.84
CA LEU A 47 -2.68 10.34 -0.93
C LEU A 47 -3.94 10.60 -0.09
N ILE A 48 -3.78 11.06 1.16
CA ILE A 48 -4.90 11.43 2.04
C ILE A 48 -5.77 12.52 1.39
N GLY A 49 -5.15 13.57 0.84
CA GLY A 49 -5.87 14.63 0.14
C GLY A 49 -6.62 14.14 -1.10
N ALA A 50 -6.00 13.27 -1.90
CA ALA A 50 -6.62 12.68 -3.08
C ALA A 50 -7.82 11.79 -2.72
N LEU A 51 -7.72 10.99 -1.65
CA LEU A 51 -8.82 10.17 -1.14
C LEU A 51 -9.94 11.04 -0.59
N ALA A 52 -9.63 12.07 0.21
CA ALA A 52 -10.63 12.98 0.73
C ALA A 52 -11.40 13.69 -0.40
N HIS A 53 -10.71 14.09 -1.46
CA HIS A 53 -11.36 14.69 -2.63
C HIS A 53 -12.22 13.68 -3.40
N LYS A 54 -11.70 12.47 -3.64
CA LYS A 54 -12.43 11.41 -4.35
C LYS A 54 -13.71 10.99 -3.64
N GLU A 55 -13.68 10.93 -2.31
CA GLU A 55 -14.80 10.50 -1.48
C GLU A 55 -15.70 11.66 -1.00
N ASP A 56 -15.53 12.87 -1.58
CA ASP A 56 -16.27 14.09 -1.25
C ASP A 56 -16.29 14.45 0.26
N LEU A 57 -15.16 14.22 0.92
CA LEU A 57 -14.98 14.53 2.33
C LEU A 57 -14.58 16.00 2.53
N ARG A 58 -14.87 16.52 3.73
CA ARG A 58 -14.38 17.84 4.14
C ARG A 58 -12.86 17.86 4.14
N HIS A 59 -12.28 18.98 3.70
CA HIS A 59 -10.84 19.18 3.68
C HIS A 59 -10.23 18.97 5.07
N PHE A 60 -9.12 18.23 5.11
CA PHE A 60 -8.34 18.04 6.33
C PHE A 60 -7.42 19.25 6.48
N ASP A 61 -7.38 19.81 7.69
CA ASP A 61 -6.30 20.72 8.02
C ASP A 61 -4.98 19.95 8.25
N ARG A 62 -3.87 20.69 8.34
CA ARG A 62 -2.54 20.09 8.51
C ARG A 62 -2.43 19.21 9.77
N SER A 63 -3.14 19.54 10.84
CA SER A 63 -3.11 18.77 12.09
C SER A 63 -3.87 17.45 11.94
N ALA A 64 -5.00 17.45 11.23
CA ALA A 64 -5.75 16.25 10.91
C ALA A 64 -4.92 15.28 10.06
N VAL A 65 -4.23 15.78 9.02
CA VAL A 65 -3.32 14.96 8.20
C VAL A 65 -2.19 14.37 9.04
N ALA A 66 -1.55 15.17 9.91
CA ALA A 66 -0.48 14.70 10.79
C ALA A 66 -0.96 13.59 11.74
N ARG A 67 -2.19 13.72 12.28
CA ARG A 67 -2.79 12.72 13.17
C ARG A 67 -3.09 11.40 12.46
N VAL A 68 -3.53 11.44 11.19
CA VAL A 68 -3.72 10.21 10.39
C VAL A 68 -2.38 9.51 10.18
N ILE A 69 -1.34 10.25 9.77
CA ILE A 69 0.00 9.68 9.55
C ILE A 69 0.56 9.07 10.85
N GLU A 70 0.40 9.75 11.98
CA GLU A 70 0.81 9.25 13.30
C GLU A 70 0.05 7.98 13.70
N HIS A 71 -1.26 7.92 13.43
CA HIS A 71 -2.07 6.75 13.71
C HIS A 71 -1.64 5.54 12.85
N SER A 72 -1.47 5.72 11.54
CA SER A 72 -0.98 4.65 10.65
C SER A 72 0.38 4.12 11.08
N ALA A 73 1.30 5.00 11.49
CA ALA A 73 2.61 4.58 11.99
C ALA A 73 2.52 3.74 13.27
N ARG A 74 1.62 4.09 14.21
CA ARG A 74 1.39 3.29 15.42
C ARG A 74 0.81 1.92 15.10
N MET A 75 -0.13 1.82 14.16
CA MET A 75 -0.70 0.52 13.77
C MET A 75 0.36 -0.45 13.23
N VAL A 76 1.36 0.06 12.52
CA VAL A 76 2.49 -0.76 12.04
C VAL A 76 3.40 -1.15 13.20
N SER A 77 3.69 -0.23 14.14
CA SER A 77 4.52 -0.53 15.31
C SER A 77 3.87 -1.48 16.33
N ASP A 78 2.53 -1.50 16.44
CA ASP A 78 1.80 -2.42 17.32
C ASP A 78 1.57 -3.81 16.68
N ALA A 79 1.90 -3.98 15.40
CA ALA A 79 1.73 -5.22 14.65
C ALA A 79 2.99 -6.12 14.63
N GLU A 80 4.03 -5.77 15.40
CA GLU A 80 5.23 -6.60 15.66
C GLU A 80 5.17 -7.34 17.01
#